data_AF-A0A847B5E9-F1
#
_entry.id   AF-A0A847B5E9-F1
#
_cell.length_a   1.000
_cell.length_b   1.000
_cell.length_c   1.000
_cell.angle_alpha   90.00
_cell.angle_beta   90.00
_cell.angle_gamma   90.00
#
_symmetry.space_group_name_H-M   'P 1'
#
loop_
_entity.id
_entity.type
_entity.pdbx_description
1 polymer ?
#
loop_
_entity_poly.entity_id
_entity_poly.type
_entity_poly.pdbx_seq_one_letter_code
_entity_poly.pdbx_strand_id
1 'polypeptide(L)'
;MKSSIFDKPLFRARVDQKNAKLFPEGALGYLVGPTLALISNSFIASYLQKYYTDVLGLSTWAPVFLILLQVLSVILVVTGNLVVGRLINKFNTKAGRARPLLLISLHLIELAIFVMFFFTPRQIEFGGQASGIVTCIMVAIGYNLYFSVGYPLYYASHSALVGLSTRDSKARGLLATLSNGALLAAMGVCTMILPFFIGEIFDVPEKAYEVLKWVALVLVIITILGTILE
;
A
#
# COMPACT_ATOMS: atom_id res chain seq x y z
N MET A 1 21.58 22.19 19.72
CA MET A 1 21.50 20.84 19.12
C MET A 1 20.01 20.51 18.97
N LYS A 2 19.46 20.54 17.75
CA LYS A 2 18.00 20.38 17.53
C LYS A 2 17.60 18.93 17.84
N SER A 3 16.73 18.72 18.82
CA SER A 3 16.13 17.43 19.12
C SER A 3 15.37 16.93 17.89
N SER A 4 15.80 15.79 17.35
CA SER A 4 15.21 15.23 16.14
C SER A 4 13.90 14.52 16.49
N ILE A 5 12.90 14.58 15.61
CA ILE A 5 11.56 13.99 15.84
C ILE A 5 11.67 12.47 16.14
N PHE A 6 12.76 11.85 15.69
CA PHE A 6 13.12 10.45 15.92
C PHE A 6 13.56 10.11 17.35
N ASP A 7 13.72 11.09 18.24
CA ASP A 7 14.08 10.88 19.65
C ASP A 7 12.84 10.68 20.56
N LYS A 8 11.62 10.85 20.03
CA LYS A 8 10.38 10.65 20.79
C LYS A 8 10.17 9.16 21.15
N PRO A 9 9.60 8.86 22.34
CA PRO A 9 9.40 7.49 22.81
C PRO A 9 8.52 6.61 21.90
N LEU A 10 7.72 7.22 21.01
CA LEU A 10 6.95 6.52 19.98
C LEU A 10 7.84 5.83 18.92
N PHE A 11 9.03 6.35 18.66
CA PHE A 11 9.96 5.84 17.65
C PHE A 11 11.03 4.89 18.20
N ARG A 12 11.05 4.67 19.52
CA ARG A 12 12.00 3.75 20.17
C ARG A 12 11.48 2.32 20.02
N ALA A 13 12.18 1.50 19.25
CA ALA A 13 11.97 0.06 19.28
C ALA A 13 12.40 -0.46 20.66
N ARG A 14 11.44 -0.77 21.55
CA ARG A 14 11.70 -1.60 22.73
C ARG A 14 11.91 -3.03 22.24
N VAL A 15 13.13 -3.34 21.82
CA VAL A 15 13.56 -4.72 21.65
C VAL A 15 13.99 -5.20 23.04
N ASP A 16 13.04 -5.73 23.82
CA ASP A 16 13.39 -6.42 25.06
C ASP A 16 13.91 -7.82 24.70
N GLN A 17 15.24 -7.95 24.73
CA GLN A 17 16.02 -9.01 24.09
C GLN A 17 15.94 -10.40 24.74
N LYS A 18 15.00 -10.67 25.64
CA LYS A 18 15.04 -11.94 26.40
C LYS A 18 13.76 -12.75 26.50
N ASN A 19 12.60 -12.26 26.08
CA ASN A 19 11.37 -13.05 26.08
C ASN A 19 10.33 -12.45 25.13
N ALA A 20 10.59 -12.45 23.82
CA ALA A 20 9.51 -12.32 22.85
C ALA A 20 8.64 -13.57 22.99
N LYS A 21 7.63 -13.52 23.86
CA LYS A 21 6.64 -14.59 23.96
C LYS A 21 5.99 -14.64 22.58
N LEU A 22 6.18 -15.78 21.89
CA LEU A 22 5.68 -16.09 20.55
C LEU A 22 4.18 -15.78 20.38
N PHE A 23 3.45 -15.70 21.50
CA PHE A 23 2.11 -15.16 21.69
C PHE A 23 2.13 -14.24 22.92
N PRO A 24 1.56 -13.03 22.92
CA PRO A 24 0.63 -12.42 21.95
C PRO A 24 1.26 -11.37 21.01
N GLU A 25 2.48 -10.93 21.28
CA GLU A 25 3.12 -9.82 20.57
C GLU A 25 3.58 -10.20 19.16
N GLY A 26 3.99 -11.46 18.95
CA GLY A 26 4.37 -11.98 17.64
C GLY A 26 3.18 -12.08 16.66
N ALA A 27 2.03 -12.61 17.11
CA ALA A 27 0.84 -12.73 16.27
C ALA A 27 0.17 -11.36 16.01
N LEU A 28 0.09 -10.48 17.00
CA LEU A 28 -0.50 -9.16 16.79
C LEU A 28 0.42 -8.29 15.91
N GLY A 29 1.71 -8.23 16.21
CA GLY A 29 2.66 -7.37 15.49
C GLY A 29 3.08 -7.89 14.10
N TYR A 30 3.20 -9.22 13.89
CA TYR A 30 3.68 -9.78 12.61
C TYR A 30 2.59 -10.44 11.76
N LEU A 31 1.39 -10.66 12.30
CA LEU A 31 0.25 -11.15 11.51
C LEU A 31 -0.81 -10.07 11.38
N VAL A 32 -1.33 -9.51 12.47
CA VAL A 32 -2.44 -8.54 12.40
C VAL A 32 -2.01 -7.20 11.81
N GLY A 33 -0.90 -6.60 12.28
CA GLY A 33 -0.39 -5.32 11.75
C GLY A 33 -0.16 -5.34 10.24
N PRO A 34 0.66 -6.29 9.74
CA PRO A 34 0.92 -6.44 8.31
C PRO A 34 -0.35 -6.79 7.52
N THR A 35 -1.24 -7.62 8.06
CA THR A 35 -2.53 -7.90 7.39
C THR A 35 -3.31 -6.60 7.16
N LEU A 36 -3.44 -5.76 8.17
CA LEU A 36 -4.14 -4.47 8.05
C LEU A 36 -3.44 -3.55 7.05
N ALA A 37 -2.12 -3.43 7.11
CA ALA A 37 -1.37 -2.58 6.18
C ALA A 37 -1.47 -3.07 4.72
N LEU A 38 -1.53 -4.39 4.51
CA LEU A 38 -1.58 -5.02 3.19
C LEU A 38 -3.00 -5.16 2.62
N ILE A 39 -4.04 -4.95 3.43
CA ILE A 39 -5.44 -4.90 2.95
C ILE A 39 -5.58 -3.82 1.88
N SER A 40 -4.97 -2.65 2.06
CA SER A 40 -5.04 -1.57 1.08
C SER A 40 -4.39 -1.94 -0.26
N ASN A 41 -3.24 -2.61 -0.22
CA ASN A 41 -2.61 -3.12 -1.43
C ASN A 41 -3.48 -4.18 -2.11
N SER A 42 -4.06 -5.08 -1.32
CA SER A 42 -4.93 -6.14 -1.83
C SER A 42 -6.19 -5.57 -2.49
N PHE A 43 -6.79 -4.54 -1.89
CA PHE A 43 -7.94 -3.83 -2.44
C PHE A 43 -7.59 -3.19 -3.79
N ILE A 44 -6.51 -2.42 -3.83
CA ILE A 44 -6.09 -1.69 -5.03
C ILE A 44 -5.73 -2.68 -6.14
N ALA A 45 -4.95 -3.71 -5.85
CA ALA A 45 -4.62 -4.75 -6.82
C ALA A 45 -5.85 -5.45 -7.40
N SER A 46 -6.91 -5.65 -6.60
CA SER A 46 -8.12 -6.37 -7.04
C SER A 46 -9.12 -5.49 -7.78
N TYR A 47 -9.27 -4.21 -7.39
CA TYR A 47 -10.38 -3.37 -7.84
C TYR A 47 -9.99 -2.14 -8.64
N LEU A 48 -8.70 -1.78 -8.69
CA LEU A 48 -8.27 -0.59 -9.43
C LEU A 48 -8.59 -0.70 -10.92
N GLN A 49 -8.42 -1.89 -11.50
CA GLN A 49 -8.77 -2.12 -12.90
C GLN A 49 -10.27 -1.91 -13.15
N LYS A 50 -11.12 -2.44 -12.26
CA LYS A 50 -12.57 -2.27 -12.31
C LYS A 50 -12.98 -0.81 -12.14
N TYR A 51 -12.31 -0.07 -11.27
CA TYR A 51 -12.49 1.37 -11.13
C TYR A 51 -12.16 2.11 -12.44
N TYR A 52 -11.06 1.76 -13.10
CA TYR A 52 -10.68 2.38 -14.36
C TYR A 52 -11.66 2.08 -15.50
N THR A 53 -12.16 0.84 -15.59
CA THR A 53 -13.09 0.45 -16.66
C THR A 53 -14.51 0.91 -16.39
N ASP A 54 -15.05 0.62 -15.21
CA ASP A 54 -16.49 0.72 -14.95
C ASP A 54 -16.88 2.10 -14.38
N VAL A 55 -15.96 2.76 -13.64
CA VAL A 55 -16.26 4.04 -12.96
C VAL A 55 -15.72 5.24 -13.74
N LEU A 56 -14.51 5.11 -14.30
CA LEU A 56 -13.88 6.15 -15.14
C LEU A 56 -14.17 5.96 -16.64
N GLY A 57 -14.65 4.79 -17.07
CA GLY A 57 -14.97 4.51 -18.46
C GLY A 57 -13.76 4.46 -19.40
N LEU A 58 -12.54 4.34 -18.86
CA LEU A 58 -11.29 4.47 -19.65
C LEU A 58 -11.20 3.42 -20.77
N SER A 59 -11.81 2.25 -20.61
CA SER A 59 -11.90 1.23 -21.66
C SER A 59 -12.68 1.70 -22.89
N THR A 60 -13.65 2.60 -22.72
CA THR A 60 -14.51 3.08 -23.80
C THR A 60 -13.88 4.24 -24.57
N TRP A 61 -13.23 5.18 -23.88
CA TRP A 61 -12.72 6.41 -24.51
C TRP A 61 -11.19 6.49 -24.62
N ALA A 62 -10.43 5.70 -23.85
CA ALA A 62 -8.97 5.64 -23.94
C ALA A 62 -8.39 4.22 -23.69
N PRO A 63 -8.82 3.19 -24.45
CA PRO A 63 -8.36 1.81 -24.24
C PRO A 63 -6.84 1.64 -24.43
N VAL A 64 -6.27 2.34 -25.41
CA VAL A 64 -4.82 2.29 -25.70
C VAL A 64 -4.01 2.85 -24.54
N PHE A 65 -4.52 3.90 -23.87
CA PHE A 65 -3.86 4.48 -22.71
C PHE A 65 -3.76 3.48 -21.55
N LEU A 66 -4.84 2.74 -21.24
CA LEU A 66 -4.80 1.74 -20.17
C LEU A 66 -3.74 0.67 -20.42
N ILE A 67 -3.68 0.13 -21.65
CA ILE A 67 -2.70 -0.89 -22.01
C ILE A 67 -1.27 -0.33 -21.88
N LEU A 68 -1.02 0.85 -22.45
CA LEU A 68 0.30 1.50 -22.37
C LEU A 68 0.67 1.84 -20.93
N LEU A 69 -0.29 2.28 -20.11
CA LEU A 69 -0.10 2.55 -18.70
C LEU A 69 0.51 1.31 -18.02
N GLN A 70 -0.13 0.16 -18.15
CA GLN A 70 0.32 -1.05 -17.46
C GLN A 70 1.69 -1.52 -17.99
N VAL A 71 1.88 -1.57 -19.31
CA VAL A 71 3.13 -2.03 -19.92
C VAL A 71 4.31 -1.15 -19.52
N LEU A 72 4.16 0.17 -19.62
CA LEU A 72 5.24 1.11 -19.26
C LEU A 72 5.47 1.14 -17.74
N SER A 73 4.39 1.07 -16.95
CA SER A 73 4.51 1.11 -15.50
C SER A 73 5.19 -0.13 -14.96
N VAL A 74 5.06 -1.33 -15.57
CA VAL A 74 5.78 -2.53 -15.12
C VAL A 74 7.30 -2.31 -15.12
N ILE A 75 7.85 -1.61 -16.12
CA ILE A 75 9.28 -1.28 -16.18
C ILE A 75 9.67 -0.39 -14.98
N LEU A 76 8.83 0.60 -14.67
CA LEU A 76 9.03 1.49 -13.52
C LEU A 76 8.89 0.76 -12.19
N VAL A 77 7.94 -0.17 -12.07
CA VAL A 77 7.72 -0.99 -10.88
C VAL A 77 8.94 -1.87 -10.61
N VAL A 78 9.46 -2.56 -11.63
CA VAL A 78 10.66 -3.39 -11.48
C VAL A 78 11.86 -2.53 -11.10
N THR A 79 12.05 -1.39 -11.78
CA THR A 79 13.14 -0.46 -11.47
C THR A 79 13.03 0.07 -10.04
N GLY A 80 11.83 0.45 -9.61
CA GLY A 80 11.53 0.93 -8.26
C GLY A 80 11.90 -0.08 -7.17
N ASN A 81 11.47 -1.34 -7.34
CA ASN A 81 11.84 -2.43 -6.42
C ASN A 81 13.37 -2.61 -6.31
N LEU A 82 14.10 -2.57 -7.44
CA LEU A 82 15.56 -2.66 -7.44
C LEU A 82 16.24 -1.47 -6.74
N VAL A 83 15.75 -0.25 -6.97
CA VAL A 83 16.27 0.97 -6.34
C VAL A 83 16.02 0.94 -4.83
N VAL A 84 14.82 0.57 -4.40
CA VAL A 84 14.47 0.44 -2.98
C VAL A 84 15.37 -0.58 -2.28
N GLY A 85 15.63 -1.74 -2.91
CA GLY A 85 16.52 -2.75 -2.34
C GLY A 85 17.94 -2.20 -2.07
N ARG A 86 18.45 -1.33 -2.96
CA ARG A 86 19.72 -0.62 -2.72
C ARG A 86 19.60 0.48 -1.66
N LEU A 87 18.45 1.16 -1.62
CA LEU A 87 18.18 2.26 -0.70
C LEU A 87 18.19 1.79 0.76
N ILE A 88 17.62 0.61 1.06
CA ILE A 88 17.62 0.01 2.41
C ILE A 88 19.04 -0.17 2.96
N ASN A 89 20.01 -0.49 2.11
CA ASN A 89 21.41 -0.66 2.53
C ASN A 89 22.10 0.66 2.89
N LYS A 90 21.59 1.80 2.40
CA LYS A 90 22.20 3.12 2.61
C LYS A 90 21.76 3.77 3.93
N PHE A 91 20.60 3.40 4.47
CA PHE A 91 20.10 3.95 5.73
C PHE A 91 20.71 3.22 6.94
N ASN A 92 21.60 3.89 7.67
CA ASN A 92 22.13 3.44 8.97
C ASN A 92 21.65 4.39 10.08
N THR A 93 20.45 4.14 10.61
CA THR A 93 19.84 4.93 11.70
C THR A 93 19.71 4.13 13.00
N LYS A 94 19.70 4.85 14.14
CA LYS A 94 19.60 4.26 15.51
C LYS A 94 18.31 3.45 15.76
N ALA A 95 17.26 3.65 14.96
CA ALA A 95 15.98 2.93 15.04
C ALA A 95 15.94 1.64 14.17
N GLY A 96 17.07 1.23 13.58
CA GLY A 96 17.14 0.14 12.59
C GLY A 96 17.11 0.68 11.15
N ARG A 97 17.53 -0.15 10.19
CA ARG A 97 17.67 0.23 8.77
C ARG A 97 16.33 0.37 8.05
N ALA A 98 15.32 -0.40 8.47
CA ALA A 98 14.07 -0.57 7.72
C ALA A 98 12.89 0.27 8.25
N ARG A 99 12.84 0.58 9.55
CA ARG A 99 11.69 1.28 10.16
C ARG A 99 11.46 2.72 9.63
N PRO A 100 12.50 3.56 9.43
CA PRO A 100 12.28 4.90 8.88
C PRO A 100 11.75 4.87 7.44
N LEU A 101 12.17 3.87 6.65
CA LEU A 101 11.69 3.70 5.28
C LEU A 101 10.23 3.25 5.24
N LEU A 102 9.83 2.37 6.16
CA LEU A 102 8.44 1.97 6.33
C LEU A 102 7.54 3.17 6.68
N LEU A 103 7.97 4.07 7.57
CA LEU A 103 7.20 5.28 7.89
C LEU A 103 7.13 6.28 6.71
N ILE A 104 8.18 6.37 5.89
CA ILE A 104 8.15 7.19 4.67
C ILE A 104 7.19 6.57 3.65
N SER A 105 7.19 5.25 3.51
CA SER A 105 6.31 4.53 2.59
C SER A 105 4.84 4.74 2.93
N LEU A 106 4.50 4.88 4.21
CA LEU A 106 3.15 5.17 4.66
C LEU A 106 2.60 6.45 4.02
N HIS A 107 3.34 7.56 4.14
CA HIS A 107 2.93 8.86 3.58
C HIS A 107 2.85 8.83 2.05
N LEU A 108 3.72 8.06 1.39
CA LEU A 108 3.70 7.91 -0.07
C LEU A 108 2.49 7.10 -0.55
N ILE A 109 2.16 6.03 0.17
CA ILE A 109 0.98 5.19 -0.11
C ILE A 109 -0.31 6.00 0.08
N GLU A 110 -0.41 6.77 1.16
CA GLU A 110 -1.55 7.66 1.41
C GLU A 110 -1.70 8.70 0.30
N LEU A 111 -0.62 9.39 -0.05
CA LEU A 111 -0.63 10.38 -1.12
C LEU A 111 -1.07 9.75 -2.45
N ALA A 112 -0.61 8.55 -2.76
CA ALA A 112 -1.02 7.83 -3.97
C ALA A 112 -2.51 7.48 -3.96
N ILE A 113 -3.06 7.03 -2.82
CA ILE A 113 -4.50 6.75 -2.68
C ILE A 113 -5.32 8.03 -2.87
N PHE A 114 -4.90 9.16 -2.28
CA PHE A 114 -5.57 10.44 -2.49
C PHE A 114 -5.52 10.89 -3.96
N VAL A 115 -4.37 10.74 -4.63
CA VAL A 115 -4.25 11.06 -6.06
C VAL A 115 -5.18 10.21 -6.91
N MET A 116 -5.23 8.89 -6.66
CA MET A 116 -6.05 7.95 -7.42
C MET A 116 -7.56 8.18 -7.26
N PHE A 117 -8.04 8.43 -6.04
CA PHE A 117 -9.49 8.44 -5.77
C PHE A 117 -10.09 9.83 -5.54
N PHE A 118 -9.34 10.77 -4.95
CA PHE A 118 -9.84 12.12 -4.65
C PHE A 118 -9.51 13.13 -5.74
N PHE A 119 -8.27 13.14 -6.24
CA PHE A 119 -7.81 14.15 -7.21
C PHE A 119 -8.03 13.75 -8.66
N THR A 120 -8.42 12.50 -8.94
CA THR A 120 -8.74 12.06 -10.30
C THR A 120 -10.17 12.48 -10.66
N PRO A 121 -10.36 13.48 -11.55
CA PRO A 121 -11.69 13.91 -11.95
C PRO A 121 -12.31 12.89 -12.90
N ARG A 122 -13.64 12.76 -12.86
CA ARG A 122 -14.36 12.00 -13.88
C ARG A 122 -14.54 12.84 -15.14
N GLN A 123 -14.49 12.21 -16.32
CA GLN A 123 -14.77 12.90 -17.59
C GLN A 123 -16.07 13.71 -17.58
N ILE A 124 -17.12 13.17 -16.96
CA ILE A 124 -18.46 13.77 -16.89
C ILE A 124 -18.47 15.10 -16.11
N GLU A 125 -17.55 15.29 -15.14
CA GLU A 125 -17.54 16.47 -14.27
C GLU A 125 -16.99 17.74 -14.94
N PHE A 126 -16.26 17.63 -16.05
CA PHE A 126 -15.57 18.76 -16.68
C PHE A 126 -15.88 18.97 -18.18
N GLY A 127 -16.97 18.37 -18.69
CA GLY A 127 -17.62 18.81 -19.93
C GLY A 127 -16.71 19.07 -21.14
N GLY A 128 -15.73 18.20 -21.45
CA GLY A 128 -14.88 18.36 -22.64
C GLY A 128 -13.63 17.47 -22.69
N GLN A 129 -12.96 17.43 -23.86
CA GLN A 129 -11.76 16.62 -24.11
C GLN A 129 -10.59 16.94 -23.16
N ALA A 130 -10.50 18.17 -22.64
CA ALA A 130 -9.48 18.58 -21.68
C ALA A 130 -9.57 17.82 -20.34
N SER A 131 -10.77 17.42 -19.93
CA SER A 131 -10.99 16.59 -18.73
C SER A 131 -10.33 15.22 -18.86
N GLY A 132 -10.46 14.59 -20.04
CA GLY A 132 -9.92 13.25 -20.29
C GLY A 132 -8.40 13.18 -20.16
N ILE A 133 -7.68 14.20 -20.63
CA ILE A 133 -6.21 14.24 -20.53
C ILE A 133 -5.77 14.37 -19.07
N VAL A 134 -6.45 15.22 -18.28
CA VAL A 134 -6.15 15.39 -16.84
C VAL A 134 -6.41 14.10 -16.08
N THR A 135 -7.53 13.40 -16.35
CA THR A 135 -7.82 12.08 -15.77
C THR A 135 -6.71 11.08 -16.09
N CYS A 136 -6.26 11.00 -17.35
CA CYS A 136 -5.16 10.10 -17.73
C CYS A 136 -3.86 10.42 -16.98
N ILE A 137 -3.48 11.70 -16.88
CA ILE A 137 -2.26 12.12 -16.18
C ILE A 137 -2.35 11.75 -14.69
N MET A 138 -3.46 12.07 -14.03
CA MET A 138 -3.65 11.76 -12.60
C MET A 138 -3.65 10.26 -12.33
N VAL A 139 -4.31 9.47 -13.19
CA VAL A 139 -4.27 8.01 -13.14
C VAL A 139 -2.83 7.49 -13.28
N ALA A 140 -2.06 8.04 -14.22
CA ALA A 140 -0.68 7.61 -14.44
C ALA A 140 0.24 7.93 -13.28
N ILE A 141 0.12 9.13 -12.71
CA ILE A 141 0.88 9.56 -11.54
C ILE A 141 0.49 8.71 -10.33
N GLY A 142 -0.81 8.56 -10.05
CA GLY A 142 -1.31 7.76 -8.94
C GLY A 142 -0.81 6.31 -9.02
N TYR A 143 -1.03 5.67 -10.18
CA TYR A 143 -0.61 4.28 -10.44
C TYR A 143 0.88 4.05 -10.16
N ASN A 144 1.74 4.90 -10.73
CA ASN A 144 3.18 4.76 -10.56
C ASN A 144 3.64 5.13 -9.15
N LEU A 145 3.05 6.13 -8.53
CA LEU A 145 3.39 6.50 -7.16
C LEU A 145 3.08 5.36 -6.19
N TYR A 146 1.95 4.67 -6.39
CA TYR A 146 1.57 3.52 -5.58
C TYR A 146 2.47 2.31 -5.87
N PHE A 147 2.47 1.81 -7.11
CA PHE A 147 3.08 0.51 -7.43
C PHE A 147 4.59 0.56 -7.63
N SER A 148 5.15 1.70 -8.08
CA SER A 148 6.58 1.82 -8.37
C SER A 148 7.38 2.37 -7.21
N VAL A 149 6.75 3.10 -6.29
CA VAL A 149 7.47 3.76 -5.18
C VAL A 149 6.93 3.34 -3.82
N GLY A 150 5.66 3.61 -3.54
CA GLY A 150 5.07 3.42 -2.21
C GLY A 150 5.07 1.96 -1.76
N TYR A 151 4.44 1.08 -2.54
CA TYR A 151 4.32 -0.33 -2.21
C TYR A 151 5.69 -1.06 -2.15
N PRO A 152 6.61 -0.90 -3.13
CA PRO A 152 7.96 -1.44 -3.03
C PRO A 152 8.71 -1.02 -1.76
N LEU A 153 8.62 0.26 -1.38
CA LEU A 153 9.26 0.79 -0.18
C LEU A 153 8.69 0.17 1.09
N TYR A 154 7.37 0.00 1.15
CA TYR A 154 6.69 -0.68 2.26
C TYR A 154 7.10 -2.15 2.33
N TYR A 155 6.87 -2.90 1.25
CA TYR A 155 7.06 -4.36 1.23
C TYR A 155 8.52 -4.77 1.49
N ALA A 156 9.48 -4.07 0.88
CA ALA A 156 10.89 -4.35 1.10
C ALA A 156 11.33 -4.02 2.54
N SER A 157 10.79 -2.94 3.13
CA SER A 157 11.07 -2.58 4.52
C SER A 157 10.44 -3.57 5.50
N HIS A 158 9.19 -3.98 5.27
CA HIS A 158 8.49 -5.01 6.02
C HIS A 158 9.28 -6.34 6.02
N SER A 159 9.63 -6.83 4.83
CA SER A 159 10.39 -8.08 4.66
C SER A 159 11.75 -8.03 5.38
N ALA A 160 12.44 -6.88 5.32
CA ALA A 160 13.70 -6.67 6.05
C ALA A 160 13.50 -6.68 7.58
N LEU A 161 12.43 -6.10 8.11
CA LEU A 161 12.12 -6.13 9.55
C LEU A 161 11.87 -7.56 10.05
N VAL A 162 11.12 -8.36 9.29
CA VAL A 162 10.88 -9.78 9.61
C VAL A 162 12.19 -10.54 9.74
N GLY A 163 13.15 -10.35 8.81
CA GLY A 163 14.45 -11.00 8.86
C GLY A 163 15.36 -10.54 10.01
N LEU A 164 15.23 -9.28 10.43
CA LEU A 164 16.06 -8.64 11.48
C LEU A 164 15.48 -8.79 12.90
N SER A 165 14.21 -9.21 13.01
CA SER A 165 13.47 -9.34 14.27
C SER A 165 14.07 -10.36 15.25
N THR A 166 14.72 -11.42 14.74
CA THR A 166 15.29 -12.48 15.56
C THR A 166 16.59 -13.05 14.97
N ARG A 167 17.50 -13.43 15.87
CA ARG A 167 18.76 -14.10 15.53
C ARG A 167 18.62 -15.62 15.43
N ASP A 168 17.56 -16.18 16.01
CA ASP A 168 17.27 -17.61 15.93
C ASP A 168 16.67 -17.98 14.56
N SER A 169 17.24 -18.98 13.90
CA SER A 169 16.83 -19.43 12.57
C SER A 169 15.42 -20.04 12.59
N LYS A 170 15.05 -20.76 13.65
CA LYS A 170 13.74 -21.40 13.78
C LYS A 170 12.63 -20.35 13.99
N ALA A 171 12.88 -19.39 14.89
CA ALA A 171 11.98 -18.26 15.09
C ALA A 171 11.86 -17.37 13.83
N ARG A 172 12.97 -17.14 13.10
CA ARG A 172 12.95 -16.35 11.85
C ARG A 172 12.10 -17.01 10.78
N GLY A 173 12.22 -18.33 10.61
CA GLY A 173 11.40 -19.08 9.67
C GLY A 173 9.91 -18.98 10.00
N LEU A 174 9.55 -19.10 11.28
CA LEU A 174 8.16 -18.95 11.72
C LEU A 174 7.60 -17.54 11.45
N LEU A 175 8.37 -16.49 11.77
CA LEU A 175 7.96 -15.10 11.51
C LEU A 175 7.81 -14.80 10.02
N ALA A 176 8.68 -15.35 9.17
CA ALA A 176 8.55 -15.24 7.72
C ALA A 176 7.28 -15.93 7.21
N THR A 177 6.94 -17.10 7.74
CA THR A 177 5.69 -17.80 7.41
C THR A 177 4.46 -17.01 7.87
N LEU A 178 4.49 -16.42 9.08
CA LEU A 178 3.39 -15.59 9.59
C LEU A 178 3.19 -14.33 8.74
N SER A 179 4.28 -13.66 8.35
CA SER A 179 4.26 -12.49 7.47
C SER A 179 3.69 -12.83 6.08
N ASN A 180 4.14 -13.90 5.45
CA ASN A 180 3.54 -14.35 4.17
C ASN A 180 2.07 -14.79 4.34
N GLY A 181 1.73 -15.38 5.48
CA GLY A 181 0.34 -15.69 5.85
C GLY A 181 -0.51 -14.44 5.98
N ALA A 182 0.03 -13.33 6.50
CA ALA A 182 -0.64 -12.04 6.59
C ALA A 182 -0.93 -11.44 5.20
N LEU A 183 0.02 -11.55 4.26
CA LEU A 183 -0.21 -11.17 2.85
C LEU A 183 -1.40 -11.94 2.27
N LEU A 184 -1.40 -13.27 2.44
CA LEU A 184 -2.48 -14.13 1.93
C LEU A 184 -3.81 -13.84 2.62
N ALA A 185 -3.81 -13.57 3.92
CA ALA A 185 -5.00 -13.21 4.67
C ALA A 185 -5.59 -11.88 4.16
N ALA A 186 -4.77 -10.85 3.95
CA ALA A 186 -5.20 -9.58 3.40
C ALA A 186 -5.80 -9.72 2.00
N MET A 187 -5.14 -10.53 1.14
CA MET A 187 -5.64 -10.85 -0.19
C MET A 187 -6.96 -11.61 -0.12
N GLY A 188 -7.08 -12.63 0.72
CA GLY A 188 -8.28 -13.44 0.88
C GLY A 188 -9.48 -12.63 1.38
N VAL A 189 -9.27 -11.73 2.35
CA VAL A 189 -10.31 -10.81 2.81
C VAL A 189 -10.79 -9.93 1.63
N CYS A 190 -9.87 -9.39 0.84
CA CYS A 190 -10.24 -8.50 -0.25
C CYS A 190 -10.87 -9.21 -1.46
N THR A 191 -10.43 -10.42 -1.78
CA THR A 191 -10.91 -11.14 -2.97
C THR A 191 -12.12 -12.02 -2.68
N MET A 192 -12.33 -12.46 -1.44
CA MET A 192 -13.45 -13.34 -1.09
C MET A 192 -14.60 -12.59 -0.43
N ILE A 193 -14.33 -11.59 0.43
CA ILE A 193 -15.39 -10.91 1.20
C ILE A 193 -15.93 -9.69 0.47
N LEU A 194 -15.06 -8.85 -0.11
CA LEU A 194 -15.51 -7.63 -0.77
C LEU A 194 -16.40 -7.83 -2.01
N PRO A 195 -16.28 -8.88 -2.85
CA PRO A 195 -17.17 -9.05 -3.99
C PRO A 195 -18.66 -9.10 -3.63
N PHE A 196 -18.99 -9.62 -2.44
CA PHE A 196 -20.36 -9.67 -1.93
C PHE A 196 -20.98 -8.27 -1.73
N PHE A 197 -20.15 -7.27 -1.41
CA PHE A 197 -20.59 -5.89 -1.22
C PHE A 197 -20.41 -5.05 -2.50
N ILE A 198 -19.52 -5.47 -3.39
CA ILE A 198 -19.11 -4.72 -4.57
C ILE A 198 -20.10 -4.81 -5.74
N GLY A 199 -20.91 -5.86 -5.80
CA GLY A 199 -22.04 -5.93 -6.75
C GLY A 199 -22.96 -4.71 -6.61
N GLU A 200 -23.34 -4.38 -5.37
CA GLU A 200 -24.20 -3.24 -5.05
C GLU A 200 -23.49 -1.88 -5.24
N ILE A 201 -22.17 -1.83 -5.01
CA ILE A 201 -21.41 -0.56 -5.10
C ILE A 201 -21.17 -0.14 -6.55
N PHE A 202 -20.91 -1.08 -7.46
CA PHE A 202 -20.53 -0.79 -8.85
C PHE A 202 -21.71 -0.77 -9.83
N ASP A 203 -22.93 -1.08 -9.39
CA ASP A 203 -24.12 -1.11 -10.25
C ASP A 203 -24.47 0.28 -10.81
N VAL A 204 -24.20 1.34 -10.03
CA VAL A 204 -24.34 2.74 -10.46
C VAL A 204 -22.98 3.43 -10.40
N PRO A 205 -22.38 3.83 -11.54
CA PRO A 205 -21.02 4.35 -11.57
C PRO A 205 -20.88 5.63 -10.75
N GLU A 206 -21.88 6.51 -10.75
CA GLU A 206 -21.89 7.75 -9.95
C GLU A 206 -21.75 7.47 -8.45
N LYS A 207 -22.58 6.56 -7.93
CA LYS A 207 -22.51 6.11 -6.53
C LYS A 207 -21.19 5.41 -6.25
N ALA A 208 -20.70 4.58 -7.17
CA ALA A 208 -19.42 3.89 -7.03
C ALA A 208 -18.27 4.87 -6.81
N TYR A 209 -18.24 5.99 -7.53
CA TYR A 209 -17.17 6.99 -7.39
C TYR A 209 -17.19 7.71 -6.05
N GLU A 210 -18.35 8.04 -5.52
CA GLU A 210 -18.47 8.63 -4.19
C GLU A 210 -18.13 7.62 -3.09
N VAL A 211 -18.67 6.42 -3.18
CA VAL A 211 -18.41 5.34 -2.20
C VAL A 211 -16.93 4.97 -2.20
N LEU A 212 -16.27 4.91 -3.36
CA LEU A 212 -14.84 4.60 -3.44
C LEU A 212 -13.95 5.67 -2.82
N LYS A 213 -14.36 6.94 -2.76
CA LYS A 213 -13.65 7.97 -1.98
C LYS A 213 -13.72 7.70 -0.48
N TRP A 214 -14.89 7.28 0.02
CA TRP A 214 -15.06 6.87 1.42
C TRP A 214 -14.27 5.61 1.75
N VAL A 215 -14.31 4.61 0.86
CA VAL A 215 -13.51 3.38 0.99
C VAL A 215 -12.01 3.73 1.00
N ALA A 216 -11.55 4.60 0.11
CA ALA A 216 -10.16 5.07 0.08
C ALA A 216 -9.74 5.72 1.41
N LEU A 217 -10.61 6.52 2.04
CA LEU A 217 -10.36 7.11 3.35
C LEU A 217 -10.26 6.06 4.46
N VAL A 218 -11.15 5.06 4.44
CA VAL A 218 -11.10 3.92 5.37
C VAL A 218 -9.81 3.12 5.17
N LEU A 219 -9.39 2.87 3.91
CA LEU A 219 -8.14 2.18 3.60
C LEU A 219 -6.93 2.94 4.10
N VAL A 220 -6.90 4.27 3.96
CA VAL A 220 -5.83 5.10 4.53
C VAL A 220 -5.74 4.90 6.04
N ILE A 221 -6.86 4.98 6.76
CA ILE A 221 -6.89 4.79 8.23
C ILE A 221 -6.41 3.38 8.60
N ILE A 222 -6.89 2.35 7.90
CA ILE A 222 -6.49 0.95 8.15
C ILE A 222 -4.99 0.76 7.88
N THR A 223 -4.46 1.39 6.82
CA THR A 223 -3.02 1.32 6.50
C THR A 223 -2.19 1.98 7.58
N ILE A 224 -2.59 3.16 8.06
CA ILE A 224 -1.93 3.87 9.16
C ILE A 224 -1.92 3.00 10.41
N LEU A 225 -3.08 2.47 10.81
CA LEU A 225 -3.20 1.64 12.00
C LEU A 225 -2.35 0.36 11.88
N GLY A 226 -2.41 -0.32 10.74
CA GLY A 226 -1.62 -1.52 10.48
C GLY A 226 -0.11 -1.25 10.52
N THR A 227 0.32 -0.16 9.90
CA THR A 227 1.74 0.24 9.81
C THR A 227 2.30 0.73 11.14
N ILE A 228 1.48 1.33 12.01
CA ILE A 228 1.88 1.73 13.36
C ILE A 228 1.94 0.53 14.32
N LEU A 229 1.07 -0.47 14.10
CA LEU A 229 1.01 -1.69 14.90
C LEU A 229 2.18 -2.65 14.62
N GLU A 230 2.85 -2.46 13.49
CA GLU A 230 4.07 -3.14 13.04
C GLU A 230 5.38 -2.55 13.65
#